data_AF-A0A4Y7SMZ6-F1
#
_entry.id   AF-A0A4Y7SMZ6-F1
#
_cell.length_a   1.000
_cell.length_b   1.000
_cell.length_c   1.000
_cell.angle_alpha   90.00
_cell.angle_beta   90.00
_cell.angle_gamma   90.00
#
_symmetry.space_group_name_H-M   'P 1'
#
loop_
_entity.id
_entity.type
_entity.pdbx_description
1 polymer ?
#
loop_
_entity_poly.entity_id
_entity_poly.type
_entity_poly.pdbx_seq_one_letter_code
_entity_poly.pdbx_strand_id
1 'polypeptide(L)'
;LEADLQVIRSSQNAYSLSSRLPNEVLEKIFLEHATNVYWDWEEDTKLRWFRVAQVCRRWREVAVSSAPLWSTIILSHPEFMKLMVARSKRMPL
;
A
#
# COMPACT_ATOMS: atom_id res chain seq x y z
N LEU A 1 -5.28 -14.34 -23.26
CA LEU A 1 -5.09 -15.06 -21.98
C LEU A 1 -4.76 -14.13 -20.81
N GLU A 2 -3.59 -13.46 -20.73
CA GLU A 2 -3.31 -12.51 -19.62
C GLU A 2 -4.19 -11.25 -19.64
N ALA A 3 -4.45 -10.69 -20.82
CA ALA A 3 -5.35 -9.54 -20.99
C ALA A 3 -6.78 -9.87 -20.52
N ASP A 4 -7.27 -11.07 -20.82
CA ASP A 4 -8.62 -11.52 -20.44
C ASP A 4 -8.74 -11.73 -18.92
N LEU A 5 -7.69 -12.26 -18.28
CA LEU A 5 -7.61 -12.38 -16.82
C LEU A 5 -7.57 -11.01 -16.13
N GLN A 6 -6.91 -10.03 -16.74
CA GLN A 6 -6.85 -8.66 -16.21
C GLN A 6 -8.22 -7.96 -16.26
N VAL A 7 -8.99 -8.20 -17.33
CA VAL A 7 -10.38 -7.70 -17.47
C VAL A 7 -11.30 -8.32 -16.41
N ILE A 8 -11.22 -9.63 -16.20
CA ILE A 8 -12.04 -10.34 -15.20
C ILE A 8 -11.70 -9.89 -13.77
N ARG A 9 -10.41 -9.70 -13.45
CA ARG A 9 -10.00 -9.17 -12.13
C ARG A 9 -10.46 -7.73 -11.91
N SER A 10 -10.46 -6.92 -12.96
CA SER A 10 -10.93 -5.53 -12.88
C SER A 10 -12.44 -5.46 -12.62
N SER A 11 -13.23 -6.32 -13.27
CA SER A 11 -14.68 -6.40 -13.04
C SER A 11 -15.02 -7.01 -11.68
N GLN A 12 -14.36 -8.07 -11.24
CA GLN A 12 -14.56 -8.64 -9.89
C GLN A 12 -14.20 -7.66 -8.78
N ASN A 13 -13.12 -6.89 -8.94
CA ASN A 13 -12.79 -5.82 -8.01
C ASN A 13 -13.93 -4.80 -7.92
N ALA A 14 -14.58 -4.41 -9.02
CA ALA A 14 -15.70 -3.47 -8.97
C ALA A 14 -16.86 -3.93 -8.08
N TYR A 15 -17.04 -5.25 -7.91
CA TYR A 15 -18.07 -5.84 -7.04
C TYR A 15 -17.60 -6.13 -5.61
N SER A 16 -16.31 -5.96 -5.30
CA SER A 16 -15.81 -6.16 -3.94
C SER A 16 -16.22 -5.01 -3.02
N LEU A 17 -16.46 -5.33 -1.74
CA LEU A 17 -16.75 -4.31 -0.71
C LEU A 17 -15.62 -3.27 -0.63
N SER A 18 -14.38 -3.69 -0.84
CA SER A 18 -13.21 -2.80 -0.89
C SER A 18 -13.25 -1.77 -2.01
N SER A 19 -14.00 -2.01 -3.09
CA SER A 19 -14.18 -1.03 -4.17
C SER A 19 -15.35 -0.08 -3.93
N ARG A 20 -16.15 -0.28 -2.89
CA ARG A 20 -17.21 0.66 -2.48
C ARG A 20 -16.76 1.61 -1.38
N LEU A 21 -15.65 1.31 -0.71
CA LEU A 21 -15.07 2.18 0.32
C LEU A 21 -14.53 3.46 -0.32
N PRO A 22 -14.70 4.64 0.30
CA PRO A 22 -13.97 5.84 -0.08
C PRO A 22 -12.45 5.67 0.05
N ASN A 23 -11.68 6.50 -0.66
CA ASN A 23 -10.21 6.40 -0.65
C ASN A 23 -9.62 6.70 0.74
N GLU A 24 -10.25 7.57 1.51
CA GLU A 24 -9.85 7.93 2.87
C GLU A 24 -10.02 6.75 3.84
N VAL A 25 -11.05 5.93 3.63
CA VAL A 25 -11.28 4.73 4.44
C VAL A 25 -10.26 3.64 4.09
N LEU A 26 -9.97 3.47 2.79
CA LEU A 26 -8.90 2.57 2.35
C LEU A 26 -7.54 2.99 2.92
N GLU A 27 -7.21 4.28 2.87
CA GLU A 27 -5.99 4.82 3.46
C GLU A 27 -5.88 4.49 4.95
N LYS A 28 -6.93 4.74 5.74
CA LYS A 28 -6.95 4.38 7.16
C LYS A 28 -6.72 2.89 7.39
N ILE A 29 -7.38 2.02 6.63
CA ILE A 29 -7.17 0.57 6.72
C ILE A 29 -5.71 0.20 6.42
N PHE A 30 -5.09 0.83 5.42
CA PHE A 30 -3.71 0.57 5.07
C PHE A 30 -2.74 1.00 6.17
N LEU A 31 -3.00 2.15 6.81
CA LEU A 31 -2.20 2.66 7.93
C LEU A 31 -2.30 1.72 9.13
N GLU A 32 -3.51 1.34 9.54
CA GLU A 32 -3.72 0.37 10.62
C GLU A 32 -3.06 -0.98 10.31
N HIS A 33 -3.05 -1.40 9.04
CA HIS A 33 -2.35 -2.60 8.63
C HIS A 33 -0.82 -2.46 8.71
N ALA A 34 -0.29 -1.28 8.39
CA ALA A 34 1.15 -0.99 8.42
C ALA A 34 1.70 -0.87 9.84
N THR A 35 0.89 -0.41 10.80
CA THR A 35 1.28 -0.21 12.21
C THR A 35 1.00 -1.42 13.10
N ASN A 36 0.43 -2.49 12.56
CA ASN A 36 0.01 -3.64 13.35
C ASN A 36 1.21 -4.48 13.86
N VAL A 37 1.58 -4.22 15.11
CA VAL A 37 2.69 -4.81 15.87
C VAL A 37 2.50 -6.30 16.19
N TYR A 38 1.29 -6.84 16.08
CA TYR A 38 1.00 -8.25 16.45
C TYR A 38 1.66 -9.28 15.51
N TRP A 39 2.30 -8.84 14.43
CA TRP A 39 2.90 -9.69 13.41
C TRP A 39 4.42 -9.50 13.28
N ASP A 40 5.07 -8.77 14.20
CA ASP A 40 6.48 -8.34 14.18
C ASP A 40 7.54 -9.45 14.38
N TRP A 41 7.19 -10.71 14.12
CA TRP A 41 8.12 -11.83 14.24
C TRP A 41 9.15 -11.90 13.09
N GLU A 42 8.92 -11.17 12.00
CA GLU A 42 9.81 -11.14 10.82
C GLU A 42 10.31 -9.71 10.54
N GLU A 43 11.61 -9.53 10.33
CA GLU A 43 12.26 -8.25 9.95
C GLU A 43 11.64 -7.58 8.70
N ASP A 44 10.89 -8.35 7.90
CA ASP A 44 10.23 -7.92 6.67
C ASP A 44 8.83 -7.28 6.89
N THR A 45 8.38 -7.13 8.15
CA THR A 45 7.06 -6.55 8.47
C THR A 45 6.88 -5.10 7.98
N LYS A 46 7.96 -4.34 7.85
CA LYS A 46 7.93 -2.91 7.46
C LYS A 46 7.41 -2.66 6.04
N LEU A 47 7.39 -3.70 5.18
CA LEU A 47 6.87 -3.62 3.81
C LEU A 47 5.50 -4.28 3.64
N ARG A 48 4.79 -4.68 4.69
CA ARG A 48 3.49 -5.38 4.54
C ARG A 48 2.46 -4.54 3.80
N TRP A 49 2.47 -3.24 3.98
CA TRP A 49 1.61 -2.34 3.23
C TRP A 49 1.92 -2.34 1.72
N PHE A 50 3.11 -2.75 1.26
CA PHE A 50 3.32 -2.97 -0.19
C PHE A 50 2.44 -4.08 -0.75
N ARG A 51 2.07 -5.07 0.06
CA ARG A 51 1.11 -6.11 -0.36
C ARG A 51 -0.24 -5.50 -0.67
N VAL A 52 -0.67 -4.45 0.04
CA VAL A 52 -1.92 -3.75 -0.27
C VAL A 52 -1.83 -3.03 -1.63
N ALA A 53 -0.67 -2.47 -1.98
CA ALA A 53 -0.44 -1.84 -3.29
C ALA A 53 -0.40 -2.84 -4.48
N GLN A 54 -0.33 -4.14 -4.19
CA GLN A 54 -0.36 -5.20 -5.20
C GLN A 54 -1.77 -5.75 -5.48
N VAL A 55 -2.78 -5.44 -4.65
CA VAL A 55 -4.15 -6.00 -4.78
C VAL A 55 -4.84 -5.56 -6.07
N CYS A 56 -4.95 -4.25 -6.30
CA CYS A 56 -5.54 -3.69 -7.51
C CYS A 56 -4.97 -2.29 -7.81
N ARG A 57 -5.27 -1.77 -9.01
CA ARG A 57 -4.80 -0.44 -9.43
C ARG A 57 -5.23 0.66 -8.47
N ARG A 58 -6.49 0.65 -8.04
CA ARG A 58 -7.03 1.64 -7.09
C ARG A 58 -6.30 1.62 -5.75
N TRP A 59 -6.06 0.44 -5.19
CA TRP A 59 -5.35 0.29 -3.92
C TRP A 59 -3.91 0.81 -4.03
N ARG A 60 -3.26 0.56 -5.17
CA ARG A 60 -1.94 1.12 -5.47
C ARG A 60 -1.97 2.64 -5.50
N GLU A 61 -2.93 3.24 -6.19
CA GLU A 61 -3.05 4.71 -6.28
C GLU A 61 -3.26 5.34 -4.90
N VAL A 62 -4.11 4.74 -4.06
CA VAL A 62 -4.32 5.20 -2.67
C VAL A 62 -3.05 5.03 -1.83
N ALA A 63 -2.40 3.86 -1.86
CA ALA A 63 -1.19 3.60 -1.08
C ALA A 63 0.00 4.49 -1.50
N VAL A 64 0.17 4.75 -2.81
CA VAL A 64 1.22 5.62 -3.34
C VAL A 64 0.98 7.09 -2.99
N SER A 65 -0.27 7.53 -2.89
CA SER A 65 -0.60 8.92 -2.58
C SER A 65 -0.58 9.25 -1.08
N SER A 66 -0.74 8.23 -0.22
CA SER A 66 -0.71 8.33 1.24
C SER A 66 0.71 8.50 1.79
N ALA A 67 1.12 9.74 2.05
CA ALA A 67 2.45 10.06 2.58
C ALA A 67 2.81 9.32 3.90
N PRO A 68 1.89 9.12 4.86
CA PRO A 68 2.22 8.42 6.11
C PRO A 68 2.61 6.94 5.91
N LEU A 69 2.20 6.27 4.83
CA LEU A 69 2.68 4.91 4.52
C LEU A 69 4.17 4.88 4.13
N TRP A 70 4.72 6.01 3.69
CA TRP A 70 6.10 6.13 3.24
C TRP A 70 7.03 6.76 4.29
N SER A 71 6.54 7.12 5.49
CA SER A 71 7.37 7.76 6.52
C SER A 71 8.24 6.78 7.32
N THR A 72 7.94 5.49 7.31
CA THR A 72 8.78 4.47 7.96
C THR A 72 9.88 4.01 7.02
N ILE A 73 11.04 4.68 7.05
CA ILE A 73 12.10 4.48 6.07
C ILE A 73 12.85 3.15 6.29
N ILE A 74 13.06 2.43 5.19
CA ILE A 74 13.89 1.23 5.17
C ILE A 74 15.26 1.59 4.60
N LEU A 75 16.30 1.35 5.41
CA LEU A 75 17.65 1.78 5.08
C LEU A 75 18.46 0.74 4.28
N SER A 76 17.99 -0.51 4.22
CA SER A 76 18.71 -1.62 3.57
C SER A 76 18.80 -1.51 2.04
N HIS A 77 18.00 -0.64 1.42
CA HIS A 77 17.91 -0.51 -0.04
C HIS A 77 17.98 0.96 -0.46
N PRO A 78 19.16 1.50 -0.87
CA PRO A 78 19.36 2.94 -1.10
C PRO A 78 18.41 3.58 -2.12
N GLU A 79 18.15 2.92 -3.25
CA GLU A 79 17.23 3.46 -4.28
C GLU A 79 15.77 3.48 -3.78
N PHE A 80 15.41 2.46 -3.01
CA PHE A 80 14.10 2.38 -2.42
C PHE A 80 13.93 3.40 -1.29
N MET A 81 14.95 3.61 -0.46
CA MET A 81 14.99 4.67 0.55
C MET A 81 14.75 6.04 -0.08
N LYS A 82 15.45 6.40 -1.17
CA LYS A 82 15.22 7.66 -1.89
C LYS A 82 13.77 7.81 -2.34
N LEU A 83 13.17 6.73 -2.83
CA LEU A 83 11.77 6.69 -3.24
C LEU A 83 10.82 6.91 -2.06
N MET A 84 11.11 6.30 -0.90
CA MET A 84 10.32 6.49 0.33
C MET A 84 10.40 7.92 0.83
N VAL A 85 11.61 8.48 0.92
CA VAL A 85 11.82 9.88 1.31
C VAL A 85 11.04 10.81 0.39
N ALA A 86 11.15 10.63 -0.94
CA ALA A 86 10.41 11.45 -1.90
C ALA A 86 8.88 11.38 -1.72
N ARG A 87 8.34 10.23 -1.30
CA ARG A 87 6.89 10.03 -1.13
C ARG A 87 6.36 10.33 0.27
N SER A 88 7.22 10.37 1.28
CA SER A 88 6.88 10.79 2.65
C SER A 88 6.52 12.27 2.75
N LYS A 89 6.86 13.07 1.73
CA LYS A 89 6.57 14.51 1.64
C LYS A 89 7.11 15.27 2.86
N ARG A 90 6.23 15.80 3.73
CA ARG A 90 6.57 16.58 4.93
C ARG A 90 6.28 15.82 6.22
N MET A 91 6.11 14.50 6.14
CA MET A 91 5.94 13.68 7.33
C MET A 91 7.24 13.66 8.16
N PRO A 92 7.16 13.56 9.49
CA PRO A 92 8.32 13.27 10.31
C PRO A 92 8.95 11.93 9.89
N LEU A 93 10.27 11.90 9.71
CA LEU A 93 11.07 10.73 9.33
C LEU A 93 12.01 10.32 10.46
#